data_AF-A0A935VD93-F1
#
_entry.id   AF-A0A935VD93-F1
#
_cell.length_a   1.000
_cell.length_b   1.000
_cell.length_c   1.000
_cell.angle_alpha   90.00
_cell.angle_beta   90.00
_cell.angle_gamma   90.00
#
_symmetry.space_group_name_H-M   'P 1'
#
loop_
_entity.id
_entity.type
_entity.pdbx_description
1 polymer ?
#
loop_
_entity_poly.entity_id
_entity_poly.type
_entity_poly.pdbx_seq_one_letter_code
_entity_poly.pdbx_strand_id
1 'polypeptide(L)'
;MWSKLYLGLIAVSVATVGFFTYYSWSWLQSIGLPIAAIEGYSFNSDIAWYLLWVSFVLLILVGNAILCTTKSSWAVWSSFFYFAAFILMRYFWLEEEAFRFKKMAGLGNGAFSVGPLLGAIIVVVAAIAILGNHFLIIRLNQKLYPDPNAAETVTDNEISEVSN
;
A
#
# COMPACT_ATOMS: atom_id res chain seq x y z
N MET A 1 14.48 5.00 16.82
CA MET A 1 13.12 5.40 17.25
C MET A 1 12.10 5.28 16.13
N TRP A 2 12.42 5.74 14.91
CA TRP A 2 11.55 5.66 13.73
C TRP A 2 10.97 4.27 13.42
N SER A 3 11.76 3.19 13.54
CA SER A 3 11.25 1.83 13.30
C SER A 3 10.14 1.41 14.27
N LYS A 4 10.23 1.81 15.55
CA LYS A 4 9.18 1.51 16.55
C LYS A 4 7.90 2.30 16.25
N LEU A 5 8.05 3.57 15.86
CA LEU A 5 6.94 4.42 15.43
C LEU A 5 6.24 3.79 14.21
N TYR A 6 7.02 3.37 13.21
CA TYR A 6 6.50 2.74 12.00
C TYR A 6 5.74 1.44 12.32
N LEU A 7 6.28 0.58 13.18
CA LEU A 7 5.62 -0.66 13.59
C LEU A 7 4.31 -0.42 14.34
N GLY A 8 4.26 0.58 15.22
CA GLY A 8 3.00 0.97 15.88
C GLY A 8 1.99 1.51 14.87
N LEU A 9 2.46 2.33 13.94
CA LEU A 9 1.62 2.95 12.92
C LEU A 9 1.03 1.94 11.93
N ILE A 10 1.82 0.99 11.42
CA ILE A 10 1.31 -0.06 10.53
C ILE A 10 0.33 -0.97 11.26
N ALA A 11 0.58 -1.29 12.53
CA ALA A 11 -0.34 -2.11 13.33
C ALA A 11 -1.71 -1.41 13.50
N VAL A 12 -1.71 -0.12 13.84
CA VAL A 12 -2.95 0.69 13.93
C VAL A 12 -3.64 0.75 12.57
N SER A 13 -2.89 1.01 11.49
CA SER A 13 -3.43 1.11 10.13
C SER A 13 -4.09 -0.20 9.66
N VAL A 14 -3.45 -1.34 9.95
CA VAL A 14 -4.01 -2.68 9.68
C VAL A 14 -5.27 -2.92 10.50
N ALA A 15 -5.25 -2.61 11.80
CA ALA A 15 -6.40 -2.82 12.67
C ALA A 15 -7.60 -1.96 12.24
N THR A 16 -7.38 -0.67 11.94
CA THR A 16 -8.47 0.23 11.55
C THR A 16 -9.04 -0.12 10.17
N VAL A 17 -8.19 -0.32 9.16
CA VAL A 17 -8.71 -0.70 7.82
C VAL A 17 -9.32 -2.09 7.84
N GLY A 18 -8.72 -3.03 8.57
CA GLY A 18 -9.27 -4.36 8.79
C GLY A 18 -10.64 -4.33 9.45
N PHE A 19 -10.84 -3.48 10.45
CA PHE A 19 -12.13 -3.30 11.13
C PHE A 19 -13.24 -2.87 10.15
N PHE A 20 -13.02 -1.82 9.36
CA PHE A 20 -14.03 -1.35 8.38
C PHE A 20 -14.21 -2.32 7.21
N THR A 21 -13.15 -3.02 6.79
CA THR A 21 -13.24 -4.07 5.75
C THR A 21 -14.07 -5.26 6.24
N TYR A 22 -13.88 -5.67 7.50
CA TYR A 22 -14.70 -6.71 8.10
C TYR A 22 -16.16 -6.26 8.24
N TYR A 23 -16.40 -5.03 8.70
CA TYR A 23 -17.75 -4.52 8.92
C TYR A 23 -18.52 -4.34 7.60
N SER A 24 -17.85 -3.92 6.53
CA SER A 24 -18.48 -3.89 5.20
C SER A 24 -18.90 -5.28 4.73
N TRP A 25 -18.05 -6.29 4.91
CA TRP A 25 -18.44 -7.68 4.62
C TRP A 25 -19.61 -8.16 5.49
N SER A 26 -19.62 -7.87 6.79
CA SER A 26 -20.70 -8.32 7.69
C SER A 26 -22.07 -7.74 7.32
N TRP A 27 -22.13 -6.54 6.74
CA TRP A 27 -23.38 -5.97 6.20
C TRP A 27 -23.99 -6.81 5.08
N LEU A 28 -23.16 -7.44 4.23
CA LEU A 28 -23.65 -8.33 3.16
C LEU A 28 -24.27 -9.63 3.70
N GLN A 29 -24.00 -9.98 4.96
CA GLN A 29 -24.57 -11.15 5.64
C GLN A 29 -25.82 -10.80 6.47
N SER A 30 -26.26 -9.53 6.44
CA SER A 30 -27.42 -9.09 7.21
C SER A 30 -28.72 -9.68 6.67
N ILE A 31 -29.62 -10.08 7.58
CA ILE A 31 -30.96 -10.63 7.28
C ILE A 31 -31.96 -9.51 6.91
N GLY A 32 -31.53 -8.24 6.97
CA GLY A 32 -32.37 -7.08 6.67
C GLY A 32 -32.73 -6.91 5.19
N LEU A 33 -33.38 -5.79 4.86
CA LEU A 33 -33.70 -5.44 3.48
C LEU A 33 -32.41 -5.39 2.63
N PRO A 34 -32.37 -6.06 1.45
CA PRO A 34 -31.15 -6.13 0.63
C PRO A 34 -30.56 -4.78 0.23
N ILE A 35 -31.42 -3.76 0.06
CA ILE A 35 -30.99 -2.39 -0.26
C ILE A 35 -30.21 -1.79 0.93
N ALA A 36 -30.72 -1.93 2.16
CA ALA A 36 -30.05 -1.43 3.36
C ALA A 36 -28.71 -2.15 3.60
N ALA A 37 -28.62 -3.46 3.29
CA ALA A 37 -27.38 -4.21 3.35
C ALA A 37 -26.31 -3.66 2.39
N ILE A 38 -26.69 -3.30 1.16
CA ILE A 38 -25.77 -2.71 0.17
C ILE A 38 -25.36 -1.30 0.55
N GLU A 39 -26.26 -0.49 1.11
CA GLU A 39 -25.93 0.86 1.60
C GLU A 39 -24.91 0.79 2.74
N GLY A 40 -25.16 -0.10 3.73
CA GLY A 40 -24.24 -0.35 4.83
C GLY A 40 -22.87 -0.87 4.37
N TYR A 41 -22.86 -1.81 3.41
CA TYR A 41 -21.62 -2.27 2.76
C TYR A 41 -20.87 -1.10 2.12
N SER A 42 -21.54 -0.30 1.29
CA SER A 42 -20.92 0.77 0.51
C SER A 42 -20.30 1.84 1.42
N PHE A 43 -21.05 2.27 2.44
CA PHE A 43 -20.56 3.24 3.42
C PHE A 43 -19.27 2.78 4.11
N ASN A 44 -19.25 1.55 4.63
CA ASN A 44 -18.08 1.03 5.36
C ASN A 44 -16.91 0.71 4.41
N SER A 45 -17.22 0.24 3.20
CA SER A 45 -16.22 -0.01 2.17
C SER A 45 -15.54 1.29 1.74
N ASP A 46 -16.28 2.38 1.58
CA ASP A 46 -15.72 3.67 1.21
C ASP A 46 -14.87 4.28 2.34
N ILE A 47 -15.29 4.14 3.60
CA ILE A 47 -14.45 4.54 4.73
C ILE A 47 -13.13 3.75 4.75
N ALA A 48 -13.20 2.42 4.58
CA ALA A 48 -12.00 1.59 4.50
C ALA A 48 -11.08 2.03 3.34
N TRP A 49 -11.65 2.43 2.21
CA TRP A 49 -10.93 2.94 1.05
C TRP A 49 -10.13 4.21 1.37
N TYR A 50 -10.78 5.21 1.95
CA TYR A 50 -10.11 6.46 2.30
C TYR A 50 -9.04 6.25 3.36
N LEU A 51 -9.32 5.43 4.39
CA LEU A 51 -8.36 5.10 5.42
C LEU A 51 -7.15 4.36 4.87
N LEU A 52 -7.34 3.45 3.92
CA LEU A 52 -6.24 2.73 3.26
C LEU A 52 -5.28 3.70 2.57
N TRP A 53 -5.80 4.64 1.77
CA TRP A 53 -4.96 5.62 1.09
C TRP A 53 -4.26 6.58 2.04
N VAL A 54 -4.99 7.14 3.01
CA VAL A 54 -4.42 8.08 3.98
C VAL A 54 -3.31 7.41 4.80
N SER A 55 -3.57 6.22 5.32
CA SER A 55 -2.56 5.47 6.08
C SER A 55 -1.40 5.01 5.22
N PHE A 56 -1.63 4.59 3.98
CA PHE A 56 -0.57 4.21 3.05
C PHE A 56 0.38 5.37 2.74
N VAL A 57 -0.15 6.56 2.42
CA VAL A 57 0.67 7.76 2.20
C VAL A 57 1.50 8.07 3.43
N LEU A 58 0.89 8.04 4.61
CA LEU A 58 1.56 8.34 5.86
C LEU A 58 2.63 7.30 6.23
N LEU A 59 2.39 6.01 5.96
CA LEU A 59 3.36 4.93 6.10
C LEU A 59 4.55 5.10 5.14
N ILE A 60 4.30 5.50 3.89
CA ILE A 60 5.37 5.77 2.92
C ILE A 60 6.23 6.96 3.34
N LEU A 61 5.64 8.03 3.87
CA LEU A 61 6.40 9.17 4.39
C LEU A 61 7.35 8.76 5.52
N VAL A 62 6.86 7.99 6.50
CA VAL A 62 7.69 7.49 7.60
C VAL A 62 8.70 6.43 7.11
N GLY A 63 8.30 5.57 6.18
CA GLY A 63 9.17 4.58 5.55
C GLY A 63 10.33 5.24 4.78
N ASN A 64 10.07 6.35 4.10
CA ASN A 64 11.09 7.16 3.45
C ASN A 64 12.05 7.79 4.47
N ALA A 65 11.57 8.26 5.62
CA ALA A 65 12.43 8.74 6.69
C ALA A 65 13.37 7.64 7.23
N ILE A 66 12.87 6.40 7.37
CA ILE A 66 13.67 5.23 7.74
C ILE A 66 14.70 4.91 6.64
N LEU A 67 14.30 4.97 5.37
CA LEU A 67 15.19 4.75 4.23
C LEU A 67 16.33 5.77 4.19
N CYS A 68 16.04 7.04 4.48
CA CYS A 68 17.07 8.09 4.53
C CYS A 68 18.08 7.87 5.67
N THR A 69 17.60 7.50 6.85
CA THR A 69 18.41 7.39 8.07
C THR A 69 19.15 6.07 8.20
N THR A 70 18.54 4.97 7.75
CA THR A 70 19.02 3.60 7.98
C THR A 70 19.44 2.91 6.68
N LYS A 71 19.26 3.56 5.52
CA LYS A 71 19.51 3.03 4.17
C LYS A 71 18.77 1.72 3.86
N SER A 72 17.75 1.39 4.67
CA SER A 72 17.01 0.14 4.54
C SER A 72 15.61 0.40 3.98
N SER A 73 15.24 -0.39 2.98
CA SER A 73 13.99 -0.25 2.22
C SER A 73 12.81 -1.02 2.80
N TRP A 74 13.02 -1.80 3.87
CA TRP A 74 12.02 -2.73 4.41
C TRP A 74 10.69 -2.03 4.72
N ALA A 75 10.72 -0.83 5.32
CA ALA A 75 9.50 -0.11 5.71
C ALA A 75 8.68 0.34 4.49
N VAL A 76 9.34 0.78 3.41
CA VAL A 76 8.66 1.16 2.16
C VAL A 76 7.99 -0.07 1.53
N TRP A 77 8.68 -1.20 1.49
CA TRP A 77 8.12 -2.46 0.98
C TRP A 77 7.02 -3.02 1.87
N SER A 78 7.12 -2.93 3.20
CA SER A 78 6.03 -3.29 4.09
C SER A 78 4.79 -2.43 3.87
N SER A 79 4.95 -1.13 3.59
CA SER A 79 3.85 -0.23 3.24
C SER A 79 3.18 -0.67 1.94
N PHE A 80 3.98 -1.08 0.94
CA PHE A 80 3.46 -1.67 -0.30
C PHE A 80 2.64 -2.94 -0.04
N PHE A 81 3.18 -3.90 0.71
CA PHE A 81 2.49 -5.16 0.99
C PHE A 81 1.20 -4.95 1.77
N TYR A 82 1.22 -4.05 2.75
CA TYR A 82 0.00 -3.61 3.45
C TYR A 82 -1.05 -3.11 2.45
N PHE A 83 -0.68 -2.16 1.59
CA PHE A 83 -1.59 -1.61 0.59
C PHE A 83 -2.11 -2.67 -0.37
N ALA A 84 -1.22 -3.46 -0.96
CA ALA A 84 -1.54 -4.51 -1.91
C ALA A 84 -2.48 -5.56 -1.30
N ALA A 85 -2.23 -5.99 -0.05
CA ALA A 85 -3.09 -6.96 0.63
C ALA A 85 -4.54 -6.46 0.77
N PHE A 86 -4.73 -5.20 1.16
CA PHE A 86 -6.08 -4.62 1.29
C PHE A 86 -6.74 -4.29 -0.05
N ILE A 87 -5.97 -3.91 -1.08
CA ILE A 87 -6.49 -3.79 -2.45
C ILE A 87 -7.00 -5.13 -2.96
N LEU A 88 -6.20 -6.19 -2.82
CA LEU A 88 -6.61 -7.53 -3.22
C LEU A 88 -7.85 -7.97 -2.42
N MET A 89 -7.86 -7.79 -1.10
CA MET A 89 -9.00 -8.11 -0.26
C MET A 89 -10.27 -7.37 -0.71
N ARG A 90 -10.18 -6.07 -0.99
CA ARG A 90 -11.31 -5.27 -1.48
C ARG A 90 -11.82 -5.77 -2.83
N TYR A 91 -10.95 -5.80 -3.84
CA TYR A 91 -11.36 -5.97 -5.23
C TYR A 91 -11.54 -7.41 -5.67
N PHE A 92 -10.76 -8.36 -5.12
CA PHE A 92 -10.88 -9.78 -5.47
C PHE A 92 -11.91 -10.50 -4.63
N TRP A 93 -12.11 -10.08 -3.37
CA TRP A 93 -13.02 -10.77 -2.47
C TRP A 93 -14.26 -9.94 -2.17
N LEU A 94 -14.10 -8.74 -1.62
CA LEU A 94 -15.23 -7.96 -1.11
C LEU A 94 -16.19 -7.49 -2.22
N GLU A 95 -15.66 -7.02 -3.36
CA GLU A 95 -16.47 -6.59 -4.50
C GLU A 95 -17.14 -7.77 -5.21
N GLU A 96 -16.49 -8.95 -5.23
CA GLU A 96 -17.09 -10.16 -5.78
C GLU A 96 -18.27 -10.64 -4.92
N GLU A 97 -18.12 -10.63 -3.59
CA GLU A 97 -19.22 -10.92 -2.68
C GLU A 97 -20.37 -9.92 -2.82
N ALA A 98 -20.08 -8.62 -2.95
CA ALA A 98 -21.10 -7.60 -3.18
C ALA A 98 -21.79 -7.78 -4.53
N PHE A 99 -21.06 -8.14 -5.58
CA PHE A 99 -21.60 -8.43 -6.91
C PHE A 99 -22.55 -9.64 -6.87
N ARG A 100 -22.12 -10.73 -6.22
CA ARG A 100 -22.95 -11.94 -6.02
C ARG A 100 -24.21 -11.64 -5.23
N PHE A 101 -24.11 -10.86 -4.15
CA PHE A 101 -25.24 -10.44 -3.33
C PHE A 101 -26.26 -9.63 -4.15
N LYS A 102 -25.79 -8.62 -4.90
CA LYS A 102 -26.66 -7.80 -5.78
C LYS A 102 -27.39 -8.65 -6.81
N LYS A 103 -26.71 -9.64 -7.41
CA LYS A 103 -27.31 -10.54 -8.39
C LYS A 103 -28.39 -11.43 -7.77
N MET A 104 -28.15 -11.99 -6.57
CA MET A 104 -29.12 -12.82 -5.86
C MET A 104 -30.35 -12.02 -5.39
N ALA A 105 -30.17 -10.77 -4.99
CA ALA A 105 -31.25 -9.88 -4.57
C ALA A 105 -32.02 -9.24 -5.73
N GLY A 106 -31.66 -9.52 -7.00
CA GLY A 106 -32.29 -8.90 -8.18
C GLY A 106 -31.96 -7.41 -8.36
N LEU A 107 -30.89 -6.94 -7.72
CA LEU A 107 -30.44 -5.53 -7.74
C LEU A 107 -29.32 -5.27 -8.75
N GLY A 108 -28.84 -6.29 -9.46
CA GLY A 108 -27.75 -6.16 -10.43
C GLY A 108 -27.97 -6.97 -11.71
N ASN A 109 -27.73 -6.34 -12.85
CA ASN A 109 -27.85 -6.93 -14.20
C ASN A 109 -26.48 -7.26 -14.85
N GLY A 110 -25.38 -7.11 -14.11
CA GLY A 110 -24.03 -7.33 -14.65
C GLY A 110 -23.74 -8.81 -14.91
N ALA A 111 -23.02 -9.09 -15.99
CA ALA A 111 -22.58 -10.45 -16.33
C ALA A 111 -21.28 -10.87 -15.63
N PHE A 112 -20.42 -9.90 -15.29
CA PHE A 112 -19.12 -10.13 -14.65
C PHE A 112 -18.72 -8.97 -13.72
N SER A 113 -17.84 -9.25 -12.76
CA SER A 113 -17.23 -8.25 -11.88
C SER A 113 -15.98 -7.66 -12.51
N VAL A 114 -15.92 -6.32 -12.60
CA VAL A 114 -14.74 -5.58 -13.08
C VAL A 114 -13.71 -5.36 -11.96
N GLY A 115 -14.11 -5.59 -10.70
CA GLY A 115 -13.33 -5.31 -9.51
C GLY A 115 -11.91 -5.89 -9.54
N PRO A 116 -11.73 -7.21 -9.76
CA PRO A 116 -10.41 -7.83 -9.74
C PRO A 116 -9.42 -7.21 -10.74
N LEU A 117 -9.89 -6.82 -11.93
CA LEU A 117 -9.06 -6.17 -12.95
C LEU A 117 -8.58 -4.79 -12.46
N LEU A 118 -9.48 -3.99 -11.89
CA LEU A 118 -9.12 -2.69 -11.32
C LEU A 118 -8.14 -2.84 -10.15
N GLY A 119 -8.38 -3.81 -9.26
CA GLY A 119 -7.47 -4.13 -8.16
C GLY A 119 -6.06 -4.46 -8.65
N ALA A 120 -5.94 -5.31 -9.69
CA ALA A 120 -4.65 -5.66 -10.28
C ALA A 120 -3.92 -4.43 -10.86
N ILE A 121 -4.64 -3.57 -11.60
CA ILE A 121 -4.07 -2.34 -12.16
C ILE A 121 -3.55 -1.42 -11.04
N ILE A 122 -4.33 -1.22 -9.98
CA ILE A 122 -3.97 -0.35 -8.85
C ILE A 122 -2.72 -0.88 -8.13
N VAL A 123 -2.61 -2.20 -7.90
CA VAL A 123 -1.41 -2.81 -7.30
C VAL A 123 -0.18 -2.59 -8.18
N VAL A 124 -0.30 -2.78 -9.50
CA VAL A 124 0.82 -2.59 -10.44
C VAL A 124 1.27 -1.13 -10.45
N VAL A 125 0.32 -0.18 -10.54
CA VAL A 125 0.63 1.26 -10.49
C VAL A 125 1.31 1.64 -9.18
N ALA A 126 0.81 1.13 -8.04
CA ALA A 126 1.41 1.38 -6.74
C ALA A 126 2.84 0.79 -6.63
N ALA A 127 3.08 -0.40 -7.18
CA ALA A 127 4.40 -1.03 -7.22
C ALA A 127 5.40 -0.16 -8.03
N ILE A 128 4.98 0.32 -9.21
CA ILE A 128 5.78 1.22 -10.04
C ILE A 128 6.09 2.52 -9.30
N ALA A 129 5.09 3.12 -8.65
CA ALA A 129 5.26 4.34 -7.86
C ALA A 129 6.25 4.16 -6.71
N ILE A 130 6.19 3.02 -6.00
CA ILE A 130 7.11 2.72 -4.90
C ILE A 130 8.54 2.48 -5.39
N LEU A 131 8.71 1.75 -6.50
CA LEU A 131 10.02 1.60 -7.13
C LEU A 131 10.60 2.97 -7.50
N GLY A 132 9.82 3.81 -8.18
CA GLY A 132 10.23 5.17 -8.54
C GLY A 132 10.62 6.02 -7.32
N ASN A 133 9.80 6.00 -6.27
CA ASN A 133 10.09 6.69 -5.01
C ASN A 133 11.40 6.17 -4.36
N HIS A 134 11.61 4.85 -4.34
CA HIS A 134 12.84 4.25 -3.80
C HIS A 134 14.10 4.76 -4.52
N PHE A 135 14.09 4.74 -5.87
CA PHE A 135 15.19 5.26 -6.67
C PHE A 135 15.43 6.76 -6.46
N LEU A 136 14.35 7.56 -6.41
CA LEU A 136 14.44 9.01 -6.20
C LEU A 136 15.07 9.35 -4.85
N ILE A 137 14.64 8.67 -3.77
CA ILE A 137 15.16 8.93 -2.42
C ILE A 137 16.64 8.54 -2.30
N ILE A 138 17.05 7.39 -2.86
CA ILE A 138 18.47 6.99 -2.85
C ILE A 138 19.32 8.02 -3.59
N ARG A 139 18.91 8.43 -4.79
CA ARG A 139 19.64 9.42 -5.60
C ARG A 139 19.70 10.79 -4.92
N LEU A 140 18.61 11.23 -4.30
CA LEU A 140 18.57 12.49 -3.55
C LEU A 140 19.52 12.44 -2.35
N ASN A 141 19.53 11.33 -1.62
CA ASN A 141 20.38 11.16 -0.44
C ASN A 141 21.87 11.15 -0.82
N GLN A 142 22.24 10.46 -1.91
CA GLN A 142 23.61 10.50 -2.44
C GLN A 142 24.04 11.91 -2.86
N LYS A 143 23.13 12.74 -3.37
CA LYS A 143 23.43 14.13 -3.77
C LYS A 143 23.56 15.08 -2.58
N LEU A 144 22.77 14.89 -1.52
CA LEU A 144 22.74 15.76 -0.34
C LEU A 144 23.82 15.40 0.69
N TYR A 145 24.13 14.10 0.82
CA TYR A 145 25.15 13.58 1.71
C TYR A 145 26.05 12.61 0.92
N PRO A 146 26.95 13.15 0.07
CA PRO A 146 27.88 12.33 -0.67
C PRO A 146 28.78 11.58 0.30
N ASP A 147 28.99 10.29 0.03
CA ASP A 147 29.83 9.44 0.87
C ASP A 147 31.30 9.89 0.73
N PRO A 148 31.96 10.35 1.80
CA PRO A 148 33.33 10.89 1.72
C PRO A 148 34.34 9.86 1.19
N ASN A 149 34.07 8.57 1.38
CA ASN A 149 34.94 7.47 0.93
C ASN A 149 34.83 7.16 -0.59
N ALA A 150 33.82 7.71 -1.27
CA ALA A 150 33.70 7.56 -2.72
C ALA A 150 34.74 8.40 -3.49
N ALA A 151 35.30 9.43 -2.86
CA ALA A 151 36.37 10.23 -3.44
C ALA A 151 37.75 9.55 -3.31
N GLU A 152 38.02 8.90 -2.17
CA GLU A 152 39.31 8.23 -1.90
C GLU A 152 39.52 6.97 -2.77
N THR A 153 38.44 6.25 -3.09
CA THR A 153 38.51 5.04 -3.95
C THR A 153 38.83 5.33 -5.42
N VAL A 154 38.56 6.56 -5.91
CA VAL A 154 38.96 6.97 -7.26
C VAL A 154 40.45 7.30 -7.29
N THR A 155 40.96 7.98 -6.26
CA THR A 155 42.38 8.32 -6.16
C THR A 155 43.29 7.09 -5.99
N ASP A 156 42.89 6.08 -5.20
CA ASP A 156 43.72 4.88 -5.00
C ASP A 156 43.81 3.98 -6.25
N ASN A 157 42.75 3.93 -7.06
CA ASN A 157 42.77 3.20 -8.34
C ASN A 157 43.60 3.93 -9.42
N GLU A 158 43.57 5.27 -9.47
CA GLU A 158 44.45 6.04 -10.37
C GLU A 158 45.93 5.93 -9.96
N ILE A 159 46.24 5.92 -8.67
CA ILE A 159 47.63 5.81 -8.18
C ILE A 159 48.20 4.42 -8.46
N SER A 160 47.40 3.36 -8.37
CA SER A 160 47.85 1.98 -8.63
C SER A 160 48.01 1.63 -10.12
N GLU A 161 47.27 2.30 -11.02
CA GLU A 161 47.49 2.19 -12.48
C GLU A 161 48.75 2.91 -12.96
N VAL A 162 49.17 4.00 -12.30
CA VAL A 162 50.39 4.74 -12.67
C VAL A 162 51.67 4.05 -12.12
N SER A 163 51.55 3.15 -11.15
CA SER A 163 52.68 2.43 -10.54
C SER A 163 53.02 1.06 -11.15
N ASN A 164 52.33 0.62 -12.21
CA ASN A 164 52.61 -0.61 -12.97
C ASN A 164 53.11 -0.29 -14.39
#